data_AF-A0A2D9GEG3-F1
#
_entry.id   AF-A0A2D9GEG3-F1
#
_cell.length_a   1.000
_cell.length_b   1.000
_cell.length_c   1.000
_cell.angle_alpha   90.00
_cell.angle_beta   90.00
_cell.angle_gamma   90.00
#
_symmetry.space_group_name_H-M   'P 1'
#
loop_
_entity.id
_entity.type
_entity.pdbx_description
1 polymer ?
#
loop_
_entity_poly.entity_id
_entity_poly.type
_entity_poly.pdbx_seq_one_letter_code
_entity_poly.pdbx_strand_id
1 'polypeptide(L)'
;MFLDATQIIKPNDYIAFTFFIGYIAMLAASVFFFIERGSVDKKWKMSLLVSALITGIAAVHYYYMRDYYLGTGDSPTFFRYVDWILTVPLMCVEFYLLTKLAGAKKSLLWKLILASTWMLVCGYIGEAFVTEQPIEAQRGWSVQWGVLSTLGYLYIAYTVWFGEVANLAEASKSEVIKKGVRYLAWFVLVGWAIYPIGYMCMPGGWLSAYMSSENIDVWYNLADAINKIGFGLVVYTIAVGETNKVEA
;
A
#
# COMPACT_ATOMS: atom_id res chain seq x y z
N MET A 1 11.98 -21.49 5.88
CA MET A 1 12.08 -20.34 6.79
C MET A 1 10.97 -20.55 7.83
N PHE A 2 11.31 -21.11 8.98
CA PHE A 2 10.33 -21.40 10.03
C PHE A 2 10.44 -20.31 11.09
N LEU A 3 9.29 -19.85 11.58
CA LEU A 3 9.18 -18.95 12.72
C LEU A 3 9.99 -19.53 13.88
N ASP A 4 10.90 -18.74 14.47
CA ASP A 4 11.48 -19.12 15.75
C ASP A 4 10.40 -18.94 16.84
N ALA A 5 9.63 -19.99 17.08
CA ALA A 5 8.56 -20.02 18.06
C ALA A 5 9.06 -19.88 19.51
N THR A 6 10.38 -19.74 19.72
CA THR A 6 10.98 -19.60 21.05
C THR A 6 11.21 -18.15 21.48
N GLN A 7 11.07 -17.17 20.58
CA GLN A 7 11.10 -15.75 20.97
C GLN A 7 9.85 -15.38 21.78
N ILE A 8 10.07 -14.90 23.01
CA ILE A 8 9.00 -14.48 23.92
C ILE A 8 8.44 -13.14 23.45
N ILE A 9 7.22 -13.14 22.92
CA ILE A 9 6.44 -11.91 22.67
C ILE A 9 5.62 -11.62 23.93
N LYS A 10 5.87 -10.47 24.56
CA LYS A 10 5.10 -10.07 25.75
C LYS A 10 3.65 -9.76 25.36
N PRO A 11 2.65 -10.06 26.19
CA PRO A 11 1.25 -9.76 25.87
C PRO A 11 0.93 -8.28 25.62
N ASN A 12 1.77 -7.37 26.13
CA ASN A 12 1.62 -5.92 25.96
C ASN A 12 2.51 -5.34 24.85
N ASP A 13 3.21 -6.18 24.09
CA ASP A 13 3.99 -5.76 22.91
C ASP A 13 3.07 -5.72 21.68
N TYR A 14 2.35 -4.61 21.52
CA TYR A 14 1.39 -4.44 20.43
C TYR A 14 2.07 -4.31 19.05
N ILE A 15 3.34 -3.90 19.00
CA ILE A 15 4.09 -3.78 17.75
C ILE A 15 4.39 -5.19 17.22
N ALA A 16 5.00 -6.05 18.03
CA ALA A 16 5.27 -7.44 17.66
C ALA A 16 3.97 -8.21 17.35
N PHE A 17 2.93 -8.00 18.15
CA PHE A 17 1.62 -8.60 17.94
C PHE A 17 1.01 -8.23 16.58
N THR A 18 1.02 -6.93 16.23
CA THR A 18 0.46 -6.48 14.95
C THR A 18 1.31 -6.87 13.74
N PHE A 19 2.65 -6.95 13.88
CA PHE A 19 3.48 -7.54 12.83
C PHE A 19 3.13 -9.01 12.58
N PHE A 20 2.93 -9.78 13.64
CA PHE A 20 2.58 -11.20 13.52
C PHE A 20 1.22 -11.40 12.85
N ILE A 21 0.19 -10.65 13.28
CA ILE A 21 -1.13 -10.68 12.64
C ILE A 21 -1.03 -10.25 11.18
N GLY A 22 -0.33 -9.15 10.90
CA GLY A 22 -0.13 -8.65 9.54
C GLY A 22 0.50 -9.70 8.63
N TYR A 23 1.54 -10.39 9.09
CA TYR A 23 2.18 -11.49 8.36
C TYR A 23 1.18 -12.59 7.98
N ILE A 24 0.46 -13.14 8.96
CA ILE A 24 -0.45 -14.27 8.73
C ILE A 24 -1.63 -13.86 7.84
N ALA A 25 -2.20 -12.67 8.08
CA ALA A 25 -3.32 -12.17 7.31
C ALA A 25 -2.93 -11.93 5.83
N MET A 26 -1.76 -11.35 5.57
CA MET A 26 -1.26 -11.13 4.21
C MET A 26 -0.96 -12.44 3.48
N LEU A 27 -0.37 -13.42 4.18
CA LEU A 27 -0.11 -14.73 3.59
C LEU A 27 -1.42 -15.44 3.21
N ALA A 28 -2.39 -15.44 4.12
CA ALA A 28 -3.71 -16.01 3.86
C ALA A 28 -4.43 -15.32 2.68
N ALA A 29 -4.38 -13.99 2.62
CA ALA A 29 -4.92 -13.22 1.52
C ALA A 29 -4.23 -13.53 0.18
N SER A 30 -2.91 -13.71 0.18
CA SER A 30 -2.15 -14.09 -1.02
C SER A 30 -2.60 -15.44 -1.57
N VAL A 31 -2.74 -16.44 -0.69
CA VAL A 31 -3.26 -17.77 -1.05
C VAL A 31 -4.68 -17.66 -1.59
N PHE A 32 -5.55 -16.91 -0.91
CA PHE A 32 -6.93 -16.67 -1.34
C PHE A 32 -6.98 -16.09 -2.76
N PHE A 33 -6.31 -14.95 -3.02
CA PHE A 33 -6.33 -14.33 -4.34
C PHE A 33 -5.71 -15.23 -5.42
N PHE A 34 -4.69 -16.03 -5.09
CA PHE A 34 -4.09 -16.95 -6.03
C PHE A 34 -5.04 -18.09 -6.43
N ILE A 35 -5.77 -18.66 -5.47
CA ILE A 35 -6.77 -19.72 -5.71
C ILE A 35 -7.97 -19.16 -6.49
N GLU A 36 -8.49 -18.00 -6.08
CA GLU A 36 -9.64 -17.34 -6.72
C GLU A 36 -9.36 -16.87 -8.16
N ARG A 37 -8.11 -16.93 -8.64
CA ARG A 37 -7.86 -16.83 -10.10
C ARG A 37 -8.60 -17.88 -10.92
N GLY A 38 -8.98 -18.99 -10.31
CA GLY A 38 -9.79 -20.04 -10.92
C GLY A 38 -11.26 -19.68 -11.10
N SER A 39 -11.80 -18.74 -10.31
CA SER A 39 -13.23 -18.41 -10.24
C SER A 39 -13.64 -17.21 -11.09
N VAL A 40 -12.72 -16.64 -11.88
CA VAL A 40 -12.97 -15.44 -12.70
C VAL A 40 -12.56 -15.61 -14.16
N ASP A 41 -13.17 -14.80 -15.03
CA ASP A 41 -12.83 -14.73 -16.45
C ASP A 41 -11.34 -14.51 -16.71
N LYS A 42 -10.85 -15.03 -17.85
CA LYS A 42 -9.44 -14.91 -18.29
C LYS A 42 -8.91 -13.47 -18.23
N LYS A 43 -9.75 -12.47 -18.52
CA LYS A 43 -9.37 -11.05 -18.51
C LYS A 43 -9.04 -10.51 -17.11
N TRP A 44 -9.60 -11.10 -16.04
CA TRP A 44 -9.40 -10.65 -14.65
C TRP A 44 -8.32 -11.43 -13.89
N LYS A 45 -7.88 -12.58 -14.41
CA LYS A 45 -6.86 -13.42 -13.76
C LYS A 45 -5.54 -12.70 -13.47
N MET A 46 -5.22 -11.67 -14.26
CA MET A 46 -4.03 -10.85 -14.02
C MET A 46 -4.21 -9.95 -12.79
N SER A 47 -5.37 -9.33 -12.59
CA SER A 47 -5.65 -8.51 -11.41
C SER A 47 -5.63 -9.32 -10.12
N LEU A 48 -6.21 -10.53 -10.13
CA LEU A 48 -6.09 -11.40 -8.96
C LEU A 48 -4.65 -11.88 -8.69
N LEU A 49 -3.86 -12.10 -9.74
CA LEU A 49 -2.44 -12.40 -9.56
C LEU A 49 -1.68 -11.22 -8.95
N VAL A 50 -1.93 -10.00 -9.42
CA VAL A 50 -1.30 -8.80 -8.87
C VAL A 50 -1.72 -8.58 -7.40
N SER A 51 -2.99 -8.78 -7.05
CA SER A 51 -3.47 -8.77 -5.65
C SER A 51 -2.79 -9.83 -4.77
N ALA A 52 -2.57 -11.04 -5.31
CA ALA A 52 -1.82 -12.09 -4.64
C ALA A 52 -0.34 -11.73 -4.44
N LEU A 53 0.28 -11.06 -5.41
CA LEU A 53 1.66 -10.57 -5.32
C LEU A 53 1.81 -9.45 -4.30
N ILE A 54 0.89 -8.47 -4.29
CA ILE A 54 0.90 -7.36 -3.32
C ILE A 54 0.90 -7.90 -1.88
N THR A 55 -0.02 -8.80 -1.59
CA THR A 55 -0.16 -9.41 -0.26
C THR A 55 0.96 -10.41 0.03
N GLY A 56 1.43 -11.18 -0.95
CA GLY A 56 2.54 -12.12 -0.78
C GLY A 56 3.88 -11.45 -0.49
N ILE A 57 4.20 -10.37 -1.21
CA ILE A 57 5.39 -9.55 -0.95
C ILE A 57 5.31 -8.93 0.45
N ALA A 58 4.14 -8.38 0.81
CA ALA A 58 3.93 -7.83 2.14
C ALA A 58 4.09 -8.91 3.23
N ALA A 59 3.56 -10.12 3.04
CA ALA A 59 3.75 -11.20 4.02
C ALA A 59 5.23 -11.50 4.27
N VAL A 60 6.04 -11.60 3.21
CA VAL A 60 7.49 -11.83 3.36
C VAL A 60 8.17 -10.70 4.13
N HIS A 61 7.83 -9.44 3.84
CA HIS A 61 8.41 -8.31 4.55
C HIS A 61 7.93 -8.22 6.00
N TYR A 62 6.66 -8.51 6.29
CA TYR A 62 6.14 -8.51 7.66
C TYR A 62 6.81 -9.59 8.53
N TYR A 63 7.18 -10.72 7.94
CA TYR A 63 8.01 -11.70 8.61
C TYR A 63 9.37 -11.10 9.01
N TYR A 64 10.10 -10.47 8.07
CA TYR A 64 11.42 -9.89 8.35
C TYR A 64 11.34 -8.70 9.32
N MET A 65 10.35 -7.83 9.15
CA MET A 65 10.12 -6.67 10.00
C MET A 65 9.84 -7.07 11.45
N ARG A 66 9.06 -8.15 11.66
CA ARG A 66 8.84 -8.70 13.00
C ARG A 66 10.16 -9.14 13.64
N ASP A 67 10.94 -9.96 12.93
CA ASP A 67 12.18 -10.51 13.48
C ASP A 67 13.22 -9.42 13.74
N TYR A 68 13.28 -8.41 12.86
CA TYR A 68 14.09 -7.22 13.07
C TYR A 68 13.67 -6.48 14.35
N TYR A 69 12.38 -6.14 14.49
CA TYR A 69 11.86 -5.45 15.67
C TYR A 69 12.12 -6.22 16.97
N LEU A 70 11.86 -7.54 16.98
CA LEU A 70 12.10 -8.39 18.15
C LEU A 70 13.59 -8.52 18.49
N GLY A 71 14.47 -8.42 17.49
CA GLY A 71 15.92 -8.52 17.67
C GLY A 71 16.60 -7.22 18.09
N THR A 72 16.12 -6.07 17.60
CA THR A 72 16.78 -4.76 17.79
C THR A 72 16.01 -3.81 18.70
N GLY A 73 14.68 -3.93 18.76
CA GLY A 73 13.79 -2.93 19.36
C GLY A 73 13.53 -1.70 18.48
N ASP A 74 14.12 -1.64 17.28
CA ASP A 74 14.00 -0.50 16.37
C ASP A 74 12.86 -0.67 15.36
N SER A 75 12.30 0.46 14.92
CA SER A 75 11.34 0.46 13.82
C SER A 75 12.01 -0.01 12.51
N PRO A 76 11.41 -0.95 11.76
CA PRO A 76 12.02 -1.53 10.57
C PRO A 76 11.79 -0.69 9.30
N THR A 77 12.07 0.62 9.38
CA THR A 77 11.85 1.61 8.30
C THR A 77 12.37 1.14 6.95
N PHE A 78 13.62 0.66 6.88
CA PHE A 78 14.22 0.17 5.63
C PHE A 78 13.36 -0.92 4.97
N PHE A 79 13.02 -1.97 5.72
CA PHE A 79 12.23 -3.08 5.20
C PHE A 79 10.82 -2.66 4.77
N ARG A 80 10.23 -1.70 5.50
CA ARG A 80 8.91 -1.16 5.18
C ARG A 80 8.91 -0.41 3.84
N TYR A 81 9.92 0.41 3.57
CA TYR A 81 10.05 1.08 2.28
C TYR A 81 10.39 0.14 1.13
N VAL A 82 11.12 -0.97 1.38
CA VAL A 82 11.32 -2.02 0.37
C VAL A 82 10.01 -2.74 0.05
N ASP A 83 9.16 -3.02 1.04
CA ASP A 83 7.80 -3.54 0.79
C ASP A 83 6.99 -2.55 -0.05
N TRP A 84 6.92 -1.29 0.37
CA TRP A 84 6.10 -0.28 -0.30
C TRP A 84 6.56 -0.01 -1.73
N ILE A 85 7.87 0.08 -2.00
CA ILE A 85 8.38 0.36 -3.36
C ILE A 85 8.04 -0.77 -4.33
N LEU A 86 7.80 -1.99 -3.83
CA LEU A 86 7.36 -3.13 -4.63
C LEU A 86 5.84 -3.19 -4.74
N THR A 87 5.12 -2.95 -3.65
CA THR A 87 3.66 -3.17 -3.57
C THR A 87 2.83 -1.99 -4.05
N VAL A 88 3.21 -0.75 -3.75
CA VAL A 88 2.43 0.44 -4.14
C VAL A 88 2.37 0.62 -5.65
N PRO A 89 3.47 0.46 -6.44
CA PRO A 89 3.36 0.48 -7.89
C PRO A 89 2.44 -0.61 -8.44
N LEU A 90 2.43 -1.80 -7.84
CA LEU A 90 1.51 -2.88 -8.20
C LEU A 90 0.05 -2.51 -7.90
N MET A 91 -0.23 -1.89 -6.75
CA MET A 91 -1.57 -1.35 -6.45
C MET A 91 -1.96 -0.29 -7.48
N CYS A 92 -1.04 0.56 -7.91
CA CYS A 92 -1.32 1.54 -8.96
C CYS A 92 -1.52 0.89 -10.35
N VAL A 93 -0.84 -0.21 -10.66
CA VAL A 93 -1.05 -1.00 -11.89
C VAL A 93 -2.49 -1.52 -11.99
N GLU A 94 -3.15 -1.80 -10.87
CA GLU A 94 -4.54 -2.27 -10.88
C GLU A 94 -5.50 -1.24 -11.50
N PHE A 95 -5.29 0.06 -11.28
CA PHE A 95 -6.10 1.07 -11.95
C PHE A 95 -6.00 0.97 -13.47
N TYR A 96 -4.81 0.68 -14.01
CA TYR A 96 -4.64 0.42 -15.44
C TYR A 96 -5.32 -0.88 -15.88
N LEU A 97 -5.18 -1.98 -15.12
CA LEU A 97 -5.78 -3.26 -15.47
C LEU A 97 -7.31 -3.19 -15.50
N LEU A 98 -7.91 -2.60 -14.46
CA LEU A 98 -9.37 -2.44 -14.34
C LEU A 98 -9.97 -1.56 -15.43
N THR A 99 -9.24 -0.54 -15.86
CA THR A 99 -9.70 0.39 -16.91
C THR A 99 -9.27 0.00 -18.32
N LYS A 100 -8.53 -1.10 -18.49
CA LYS A 100 -8.04 -1.57 -19.79
C LYS A 100 -9.15 -1.84 -20.79
N LEU A 101 -10.27 -2.41 -20.34
CA LEU A 101 -11.45 -2.66 -21.17
C LEU A 101 -12.11 -1.37 -21.68
N ALA A 102 -11.90 -0.25 -20.97
CA ALA A 102 -12.38 1.07 -21.34
C ALA A 102 -11.38 1.88 -22.19
N GLY A 103 -10.29 1.26 -22.65
CA GLY A 103 -9.31 1.88 -23.54
C GLY A 103 -8.08 2.48 -22.83
N ALA A 104 -7.79 2.09 -21.60
CA ALA A 104 -6.57 2.54 -20.91
C ALA A 104 -5.31 2.23 -21.73
N LYS A 105 -4.48 3.26 -21.93
CA LYS A 105 -3.22 3.15 -22.69
C LYS A 105 -2.07 2.75 -21.77
N LYS A 106 -1.02 2.13 -22.33
CA LYS A 106 0.22 1.82 -21.59
C LYS A 106 0.89 3.08 -20.99
N SER A 107 0.60 4.27 -21.52
CA SER A 107 1.04 5.53 -20.92
C SER A 107 0.52 5.72 -19.50
N LEU A 108 -0.73 5.32 -19.21
CA LEU A 108 -1.32 5.42 -17.88
C LEU A 108 -0.58 4.53 -16.88
N LEU A 109 -0.28 3.30 -17.26
CA LEU A 109 0.52 2.37 -16.47
C LEU A 109 1.86 2.99 -16.04
N TRP A 110 2.62 3.54 -16.99
CA TRP A 110 3.92 4.13 -16.70
C TRP A 110 3.83 5.42 -15.89
N LYS A 111 2.83 6.28 -16.16
CA LYS A 111 2.57 7.47 -15.33
C LYS A 111 2.35 7.11 -13.86
N LEU A 112 1.55 6.08 -13.62
CA LEU A 112 1.21 5.60 -12.28
C LEU A 112 2.41 4.95 -11.58
N ILE A 113 3.17 4.11 -12.28
CA ILE A 113 4.42 3.52 -11.75
C ILE A 113 5.39 4.65 -11.37
N LEU A 114 5.69 5.57 -12.29
CA LEU A 114 6.64 6.65 -12.03
C LEU A 114 6.20 7.55 -10.87
N ALA A 115 4.91 7.92 -10.80
CA ALA A 115 4.40 8.73 -9.70
C ALA A 115 4.50 8.02 -8.35
N SER A 116 4.18 6.72 -8.28
CA SER A 116 4.27 5.93 -7.05
C SER A 116 5.72 5.69 -6.62
N THR A 117 6.63 5.39 -7.56
CA THR A 117 8.06 5.26 -7.28
C THR A 117 8.64 6.58 -6.79
N TRP A 118 8.32 7.71 -7.44
CA TRP A 118 8.77 9.03 -7.02
C TRP A 118 8.33 9.34 -5.58
N MET A 119 7.03 9.15 -5.29
CA MET A 119 6.46 9.36 -3.97
C MET A 119 7.23 8.60 -2.89
N LEU A 120 7.52 7.32 -3.13
CA LEU A 120 8.19 6.47 -2.14
C LEU A 120 9.69 6.71 -2.05
N VAL A 121 10.38 7.02 -3.15
CA VAL A 121 11.80 7.39 -3.11
C VAL A 121 12.00 8.68 -2.31
N CYS A 122 11.20 9.72 -2.59
CA CYS A 122 11.24 10.96 -1.82
C CYS A 122 10.88 10.74 -0.35
N GLY A 123 9.85 9.94 -0.08
CA GLY A 123 9.45 9.58 1.29
C GLY A 123 10.57 8.87 2.03
N TYR A 124 11.22 7.89 1.39
CA TYR A 124 12.33 7.15 2.00
C TYR A 124 13.50 8.06 2.33
N ILE A 125 13.88 8.94 1.40
CA ILE A 125 14.98 9.89 1.66
C ILE A 125 14.65 10.82 2.83
N GLY A 126 13.39 11.27 2.90
CA GLY A 126 12.91 12.11 3.96
C GLY A 126 12.90 11.45 5.34
N GLU A 127 12.56 10.16 5.40
CA GLU A 127 12.40 9.38 6.64
C GLU A 127 13.72 8.74 7.09
N ALA A 128 14.40 8.01 6.21
CA ALA A 128 15.55 7.19 6.59
C ALA A 128 16.80 8.01 6.98
N PHE A 129 16.94 9.23 6.46
CA PHE A 129 18.13 10.06 6.65
C PHE A 129 17.88 11.28 7.53
N VAL A 130 16.69 11.42 8.14
CA VAL A 130 16.37 12.60 8.96
C VAL A 130 17.25 12.69 10.20
N THR A 131 17.56 11.56 10.84
CA THR A 131 18.41 11.51 12.04
C THR A 131 19.88 11.73 11.75
N GLU A 132 20.29 11.62 10.48
CA GLU A 132 21.65 11.98 10.03
C GLU A 132 21.83 13.50 9.89
N GLN A 133 20.73 14.26 9.85
CA GLN A 133 20.79 15.72 9.78
C GLN A 133 21.00 16.34 11.17
N PRO A 134 21.71 17.48 11.27
CA PRO A 134 21.74 18.29 12.48
C PRO A 134 20.33 18.60 12.99
N ILE A 135 20.12 18.60 14.31
CA ILE A 135 18.79 18.72 14.94
C ILE A 135 18.02 19.92 14.41
N GLU A 136 18.68 21.05 14.23
CA GLU A 136 18.13 22.30 13.69
C GLU A 136 17.70 22.20 12.21
N ALA A 137 18.28 21.28 11.44
CA ALA A 137 18.00 21.06 10.03
C ALA A 137 16.96 19.95 9.77
N GLN A 138 16.69 19.07 10.75
CA GLN A 138 15.78 17.93 10.60
C GLN A 138 14.38 18.35 10.13
N ARG A 139 13.86 19.49 10.64
CA ARG A 139 12.56 20.01 10.20
C ARG A 139 12.56 20.43 8.74
N GLY A 140 13.60 21.13 8.30
CA GLY A 140 13.73 21.53 6.89
C GLY A 140 13.81 20.31 5.97
N TRP A 141 14.61 19.31 6.35
CA TRP A 141 14.77 18.05 5.62
C TRP A 141 13.44 17.29 5.48
N SER A 142 12.78 17.01 6.61
CA SER A 142 11.52 16.26 6.63
C SER A 142 10.45 16.95 5.79
N VAL A 143 10.28 18.27 5.93
CA VAL A 143 9.28 19.03 5.16
C VAL A 143 9.60 19.05 3.68
N GLN A 144 10.85 19.31 3.29
CA GLN A 144 11.25 19.35 1.89
C GLN A 144 10.95 18.03 1.17
N TRP A 145 11.41 16.91 1.73
CA TRP A 145 11.20 15.59 1.13
C TRP A 145 9.75 15.12 1.23
N GLY A 146 9.04 15.48 2.29
CA GLY A 146 7.60 15.23 2.44
C GLY A 146 6.78 15.95 1.38
N VAL A 147 7.09 17.21 1.08
CA VAL A 147 6.44 17.97 -0.01
C VAL A 147 6.74 17.33 -1.37
N LEU A 148 8.00 16.96 -1.64
CA LEU A 148 8.37 16.29 -2.89
C LEU A 148 7.66 14.94 -3.06
N SER A 149 7.58 14.14 -2.00
CA SER A 149 6.83 12.88 -1.98
C SER A 149 5.34 13.11 -2.27
N THR A 150 4.75 14.13 -1.64
CA THR A 150 3.33 14.48 -1.78
C THR A 150 2.94 14.82 -3.22
N LEU A 151 3.85 15.33 -4.05
CA LEU A 151 3.57 15.58 -5.48
C LEU A 151 3.16 14.29 -6.21
N GLY A 152 3.85 13.17 -5.95
CA GLY A 152 3.51 11.86 -6.52
C GLY A 152 2.17 11.35 -5.98
N TYR A 153 1.93 11.51 -4.67
CA TYR A 153 0.68 11.14 -4.05
C TYR A 153 -0.52 11.90 -4.62
N LEU A 154 -0.44 13.23 -4.71
CA LEU A 154 -1.49 14.08 -5.26
C LEU A 154 -1.75 13.79 -6.74
N TYR A 155 -0.71 13.46 -7.52
CA TYR A 155 -0.90 13.01 -8.90
C TYR A 155 -1.73 11.74 -8.99
N ILE A 156 -1.43 10.73 -8.16
CA ILE A 156 -2.19 9.47 -8.12
C ILE A 156 -3.63 9.75 -7.66
N ALA A 157 -3.79 10.47 -6.55
CA ALA A 157 -5.10 10.83 -5.99
C ALA A 157 -5.96 11.58 -7.01
N TYR A 158 -5.41 12.58 -7.68
CA TYR A 158 -6.11 13.30 -8.76
C TYR A 158 -6.49 12.36 -9.90
N THR A 159 -5.55 11.52 -10.35
CA THR A 159 -5.77 10.60 -11.48
C THR A 159 -6.93 9.65 -11.23
N VAL A 160 -7.08 9.14 -10.01
CA VAL A 160 -8.13 8.17 -9.64
C VAL A 160 -9.46 8.83 -9.26
N TRP A 161 -9.45 10.07 -8.77
CA TRP A 161 -10.68 10.78 -8.38
C TRP A 161 -11.33 11.56 -9.52
N PHE A 162 -10.51 12.24 -10.33
CA PHE A 162 -10.94 13.25 -11.30
C PHE A 162 -10.24 13.14 -12.66
N GLY A 163 -9.15 12.39 -12.75
CA GLY A 163 -8.29 12.32 -13.94
C GLY A 163 -8.55 11.12 -14.85
N GLU A 164 -7.47 10.64 -15.48
CA GLU A 164 -7.51 9.63 -16.54
C GLU A 164 -8.21 8.33 -16.10
N VAL A 165 -7.95 7.85 -14.87
CA VAL A 165 -8.59 6.62 -14.34
C VAL A 165 -10.08 6.82 -14.09
N ALA A 166 -10.47 7.95 -13.49
CA ALA A 166 -11.88 8.26 -13.23
C ALA A 166 -12.69 8.33 -14.55
N ASN A 167 -12.14 9.01 -15.55
CA ASN A 167 -12.78 9.14 -16.86
C ASN A 167 -12.91 7.79 -17.59
N LEU A 168 -11.87 6.95 -17.52
CA LEU A 168 -11.92 5.61 -18.09
C LEU A 168 -12.90 4.69 -17.35
N ALA A 169 -13.01 4.79 -16.03
CA ALA A 169 -14.01 4.06 -15.26
C ALA A 169 -15.43 4.42 -15.72
N GLU A 170 -15.72 5.70 -15.94
CA GLU A 170 -17.01 6.13 -16.49
C GLU A 170 -17.25 5.61 -17.92
N ALA A 171 -16.21 5.64 -18.76
CA ALA A 171 -16.26 5.14 -20.13
C ALA A 171 -16.42 3.61 -20.23
N SER A 172 -16.16 2.86 -19.15
CA SER A 172 -16.27 1.39 -19.13
C SER A 172 -17.69 0.88 -19.35
N LYS A 173 -18.71 1.72 -19.12
CA LYS A 173 -20.15 1.35 -19.11
C LYS A 173 -20.48 0.18 -18.16
N SER A 174 -19.62 -0.11 -17.20
CA SER A 174 -19.87 -1.07 -16.14
C SER A 174 -20.01 -0.38 -14.79
N GLU A 175 -21.21 -0.45 -14.20
CA GLU A 175 -21.45 0.04 -12.84
C GLU A 175 -20.61 -0.68 -11.78
N VAL A 176 -20.15 -1.90 -12.05
CA VAL A 176 -19.26 -2.64 -11.13
C VAL A 176 -17.86 -2.03 -11.17
N ILE A 177 -17.34 -1.75 -12.36
CA ILE A 177 -16.02 -1.09 -12.52
C ILE A 177 -16.06 0.33 -11.95
N LYS A 178 -17.09 1.12 -12.24
CA LYS A 178 -17.24 2.49 -11.72
C LYS A 178 -17.21 2.54 -10.19
N LYS A 179 -18.06 1.74 -9.54
CA LYS A 179 -18.12 1.66 -8.06
C LYS A 179 -16.81 1.13 -7.50
N GLY A 180 -16.27 0.08 -8.10
CA GLY A 180 -14.99 -0.51 -7.71
C GLY A 180 -13.84 0.49 -7.71
N VAL A 181 -13.65 1.21 -8.84
CA VAL A 181 -12.63 2.26 -8.95
C VAL A 181 -12.86 3.37 -7.93
N ARG A 182 -14.12 3.75 -7.65
CA ARG A 182 -14.42 4.74 -6.60
C ARG A 182 -14.03 4.25 -5.21
N TYR A 183 -14.25 2.98 -4.87
CA TYR A 183 -13.77 2.42 -3.60
C TYR A 183 -12.24 2.42 -3.53
N LEU A 184 -11.55 2.01 -4.59
CA LEU A 184 -10.09 2.06 -4.65
C LEU A 184 -9.56 3.50 -4.57
N ALA A 185 -10.27 4.49 -5.11
CA ALA A 185 -9.95 5.90 -4.97
C ALA A 185 -10.09 6.38 -3.51
N TRP A 186 -11.05 5.84 -2.74
CA TRP A 186 -11.15 6.08 -1.31
C TRP A 186 -10.01 5.43 -0.50
N PHE A 187 -9.52 4.25 -0.92
CA PHE A 187 -8.29 3.69 -0.35
C PHE A 187 -7.11 4.62 -0.55
N VAL A 188 -6.95 5.18 -1.77
CA VAL A 188 -5.89 6.16 -2.02
C VAL A 188 -6.07 7.40 -1.17
N LEU A 189 -7.28 7.97 -1.05
CA LEU A 189 -7.48 9.23 -0.33
C LEU A 189 -7.45 9.10 1.19
N VAL A 190 -8.22 8.15 1.74
CA VAL A 190 -8.41 7.97 3.19
C VAL A 190 -7.53 6.86 3.72
N GLY A 191 -7.50 5.72 3.04
CA GLY A 191 -6.68 4.58 3.46
C GLY A 191 -5.20 4.92 3.51
N TRP A 192 -4.68 5.66 2.53
CA TRP A 192 -3.25 6.00 2.48
C TRP A 192 -2.89 7.26 3.26
N ALA A 193 -3.86 8.04 3.77
CA ALA A 193 -3.58 9.26 4.53
C ALA A 193 -2.78 9.00 5.81
N ILE A 194 -2.86 7.78 6.35
CA ILE A 194 -2.11 7.36 7.54
C ILE A 194 -0.59 7.38 7.33
N TYR A 195 -0.09 7.12 6.11
CA TYR A 195 1.34 7.11 5.82
C TYR A 195 2.00 8.50 5.89
N PRO A 196 1.49 9.55 5.20
CA PRO A 196 2.03 10.90 5.36
C PRO A 196 1.77 11.46 6.77
N ILE A 197 0.68 11.07 7.45
CA ILE A 197 0.48 11.44 8.87
C ILE A 197 1.59 10.86 9.72
N GLY A 198 1.91 9.57 9.56
CA GLY A 198 3.00 8.93 10.29
C GLY A 198 4.35 9.54 9.98
N TYR A 199 4.61 9.86 8.70
CA TYR A 199 5.80 10.59 8.29
C TYR A 199 5.92 11.94 9.01
N MET A 200 4.82 12.68 9.16
CA MET A 200 4.83 13.96 9.89
C MET A 200 5.04 13.81 11.40
N CYS A 201 4.89 12.62 11.98
CA CYS A 201 5.12 12.35 13.41
C CYS A 201 6.60 12.07 13.73
N MET A 202 7.43 11.81 12.73
CA MET A 202 8.85 11.54 12.89
C MET A 202 9.66 12.74 13.38
N PRO A 203 10.89 12.56 13.88
CA PRO A 203 11.79 13.67 14.21
C PRO A 203 11.86 14.73 13.10
N GLY A 204 11.69 16.00 13.47
CA GLY A 204 11.62 17.12 12.51
C GLY A 204 10.26 17.31 11.81
N GLY A 205 9.36 16.33 11.83
CA GLY A 205 8.05 16.43 11.20
C GLY A 205 7.10 17.43 11.88
N TRP A 206 6.08 17.90 11.16
CA TRP A 206 5.13 18.89 11.65
C TRP A 206 4.26 18.43 12.83
N LEU A 207 4.00 17.14 12.94
CA LEU A 207 3.19 16.54 14.00
C LEU A 207 4.03 15.94 15.15
N SER A 208 5.36 15.93 15.02
CA SER A 208 6.27 15.34 16.01
C SER A 208 6.14 15.90 17.43
N ALA A 209 5.70 17.16 17.58
CA ALA A 209 5.45 17.77 18.89
C ALA A 209 4.11 17.36 19.53
N TYR A 210 3.20 16.78 18.75
CA TYR A 210 1.82 16.47 19.17
C TYR A 210 1.54 14.96 19.20
N MET A 211 2.28 14.17 18.41
CA MET A 211 2.07 12.73 18.26
C MET A 211 3.43 12.02 18.24
N SER A 212 3.62 11.07 19.16
CA SER A 212 4.85 10.26 19.23
C SER A 212 4.90 9.23 18.10
N SER A 213 6.07 9.05 17.51
CA SER A 213 6.35 7.98 16.53
C SER A 213 6.57 6.61 17.17
N GLU A 214 6.59 6.50 18.51
CA GLU A 214 6.90 5.25 19.23
C GLU A 214 5.97 4.09 18.84
N ASN A 215 4.70 4.37 18.56
CA ASN A 215 3.71 3.35 18.16
C ASN A 215 3.36 3.42 16.67
N ILE A 216 4.16 4.08 15.84
CA ILE A 216 3.82 4.27 14.43
C ILE A 216 3.72 2.95 13.66
N ASP A 217 4.51 1.95 14.07
CA ASP A 217 4.45 0.62 13.49
C ASP A 217 3.09 -0.06 13.68
N VAL A 218 2.41 0.15 14.81
CA VAL A 218 1.04 -0.35 15.01
C VAL A 218 0.10 0.23 13.96
N TRP A 219 0.22 1.52 13.68
CA TRP A 219 -0.63 2.20 12.70
C TRP A 219 -0.33 1.71 11.29
N TYR A 220 0.94 1.63 10.91
CA TYR A 220 1.35 1.13 9.61
C TYR A 220 0.98 -0.34 9.40
N ASN A 221 1.09 -1.17 10.43
CA ASN A 221 0.71 -2.59 10.39
C ASN A 221 -0.78 -2.76 10.13
N LEU A 222 -1.62 -2.00 10.84
CA LEU A 222 -3.06 -2.01 10.63
C LEU A 222 -3.43 -1.41 9.26
N ALA A 223 -2.81 -0.30 8.90
CA ALA A 223 -3.02 0.37 7.62
C ALA A 223 -2.69 -0.54 6.45
N ASP A 224 -1.55 -1.22 6.47
CA ASP A 224 -1.16 -2.14 5.42
C ASP A 224 -2.12 -3.32 5.32
N ALA A 225 -2.51 -3.92 6.47
CA ALA A 225 -3.53 -4.98 6.51
C ALA A 225 -4.80 -4.56 5.75
N ILE A 226 -5.34 -3.39 6.08
CA ILE A 226 -6.53 -2.84 5.45
C ILE A 226 -6.27 -2.49 3.97
N ASN A 227 -5.20 -1.75 3.69
CA ASN A 227 -4.93 -1.16 2.39
C ASN A 227 -4.45 -2.18 1.37
N LYS A 228 -3.85 -3.31 1.76
CA LYS A 228 -3.42 -4.34 0.80
C LYS A 228 -4.46 -5.44 0.65
N ILE A 229 -4.98 -5.97 1.77
CA ILE A 229 -6.01 -7.03 1.72
C ILE A 229 -7.34 -6.44 1.24
N GLY A 230 -7.80 -5.34 1.84
CA GLY A 230 -9.05 -4.68 1.49
C GLY A 230 -9.06 -4.18 0.04
N PHE A 231 -7.95 -3.61 -0.43
CA PHE A 231 -7.80 -3.22 -1.84
C PHE A 231 -7.93 -4.44 -2.77
N GLY A 232 -7.23 -5.54 -2.47
CA GLY A 232 -7.35 -6.78 -3.24
C GLY A 232 -8.77 -7.37 -3.21
N LEU A 233 -9.50 -7.25 -2.09
CA LEU A 233 -10.88 -7.70 -1.97
C LEU A 233 -11.85 -6.87 -2.83
N VAL A 234 -11.60 -5.57 -2.96
CA VAL A 234 -12.35 -4.72 -3.91
C VAL A 234 -12.06 -5.17 -5.35
N VAL A 235 -10.80 -5.40 -5.71
CA VAL A 235 -10.41 -5.93 -7.04
C VAL A 235 -11.09 -7.27 -7.32
N TYR A 236 -11.10 -8.18 -6.34
CA TYR A 236 -11.79 -9.46 -6.43
C TYR A 236 -13.29 -9.31 -6.64
N THR A 237 -13.93 -8.42 -5.89
CA THR A 237 -15.37 -8.14 -6.03
C THR A 237 -15.70 -7.61 -7.43
N ILE A 238 -14.84 -6.76 -8.01
CA ILE A 238 -15.00 -6.30 -9.40
C ILE A 238 -14.89 -7.49 -10.37
N ALA A 239 -13.86 -8.32 -10.22
CA ALA A 239 -13.59 -9.44 -11.10
C ALA A 239 -14.73 -10.47 -11.11
N VAL A 240 -15.25 -10.84 -9.95
CA VAL A 240 -16.40 -11.76 -9.82
C VAL A 240 -17.66 -11.11 -10.39
N GLY A 241 -17.94 -9.86 -10.00
CA GLY A 241 -19.13 -9.14 -10.48
C GLY A 241 -19.16 -8.97 -12.00
N GLU A 242 -18.01 -8.80 -12.63
CA GLU A 242 -17.90 -8.72 -14.09
C GLU A 242 -17.90 -10.09 -14.79
N THR A 243 -17.47 -11.16 -14.12
CA THR A 243 -17.55 -12.53 -14.64
C THR A 243 -19.02 -12.99 -14.68
N ASN A 244 -19.75 -12.79 -13.59
CA ASN A 244 -21.16 -13.22 -13.48
C ASN A 244 -22.08 -12.51 -14.49
N LYS A 245 -21.73 -11.31 -14.96
CA LYS A 245 -22.49 -10.61 -16.02
C LYS A 245 -22.31 -11.22 -17.40
N VAL A 246 -21.21 -11.92 -17.65
CA VAL A 246 -20.94 -12.58 -18.93
C VAL A 246 -21.65 -13.94 -19.00
N GLU A 247 -21.84 -14.58 -17.85
CA GLU A 247 -22.51 -15.88 -17.74
C GLU A 247 -24.05 -15.79 -17.73
N ALA A 248 -24.61 -14.59 -17.51
CA ALA A 248 -26.04 -14.30 -17.51
C ALA A 248 -26.56 -13.87 -18.88
#